data_AF-A0A0R2KCN4-F1
#
_entry.id   AF-A0A0R2KCN4-F1
#
_cell.length_a   1.000
_cell.length_b   1.000
_cell.length_c   1.000
_cell.angle_alpha   90.00
_cell.angle_beta   90.00
_cell.angle_gamma   90.00
#
_symmetry.space_group_name_H-M   'P 1'
#
loop_
_entity.id
_entity.type
_entity.pdbx_description
1 polymer ?
#
loop_
_entity_poly.entity_id
_entity_poly.type
_entity_poly.pdbx_seq_one_letter_code
_entity_poly.pdbx_strand_id
1 'polypeptide(L)'
;MIRDGKVTSPELVKHAAALIKKKNSDLNAVISLREDKALKEARIMSDTGQPFYGVPLLIKGLGQQLKDESNTRGLLPLRGQTATQTSDYVKLLRSLGFVIIGQTNYPELGLTNVTKSKLYGAAHNPWDPKYNTGGSSGGGVASLAKSIVPLTTGNDDGGSLRIPASWSGVIGLKPTQRGDRGR
;
A
#
# COMPACT_ATOMS: atom_id res chain seq x y z
N MET A 1 7.57 -15.40 13.70
CA MET A 1 6.58 -16.32 13.10
C MET A 1 7.13 -17.05 11.87
N ILE A 2 7.51 -16.36 10.79
CA ILE A 2 8.03 -17.05 9.58
C ILE A 2 9.34 -17.80 9.88
N ARG A 3 10.33 -17.12 10.46
CA ARG A 3 11.61 -17.75 10.82
C ARG A 3 11.47 -18.88 11.83
N ASP A 4 10.45 -18.80 12.68
CA ASP A 4 10.14 -19.83 13.68
C ASP A 4 9.34 -21.00 13.07
N GLY A 5 9.08 -21.00 11.77
CA GLY A 5 8.31 -22.04 11.07
C GLY A 5 6.82 -22.10 11.40
N LYS A 6 6.27 -21.12 12.14
CA LYS A 6 4.85 -21.12 12.56
C LYS A 6 3.87 -20.84 11.42
N VAL A 7 4.34 -20.09 10.42
CA VAL A 7 3.62 -19.74 9.18
C VAL A 7 4.64 -19.56 8.07
N THR A 8 4.22 -19.71 6.83
CA THR A 8 5.02 -19.46 5.64
C THR A 8 4.66 -18.13 5.00
N SER A 9 5.59 -17.55 4.24
CA SER A 9 5.35 -16.32 3.46
C SER A 9 4.13 -16.46 2.51
N PRO A 10 3.99 -17.55 1.72
CA PRO A 10 2.80 -17.76 0.90
C PRO A 10 1.48 -17.83 1.70
N GLU A 11 1.48 -18.39 2.92
CA GLU A 11 0.29 -18.42 3.77
C GLU A 11 -0.13 -17.01 4.20
N LEU A 12 0.83 -16.15 4.57
CA LEU A 12 0.54 -14.75 4.91
C LEU A 12 0.02 -13.98 3.69
N VAL A 13 0.58 -14.21 2.50
CA VAL A 13 0.08 -13.59 1.26
C VAL A 13 -1.35 -14.03 0.96
N LYS A 14 -1.66 -15.34 1.03
CA LYS A 14 -3.03 -15.85 0.86
C LYS A 14 -3.99 -15.26 1.88
N HIS A 15 -3.56 -15.18 3.14
CA HIS A 15 -4.37 -14.63 4.21
C HIS A 15 -4.72 -13.15 3.96
N ALA A 16 -3.72 -12.32 3.64
CA ALA A 16 -3.94 -10.91 3.31
C ALA A 16 -4.83 -10.75 2.06
N ALA A 17 -4.59 -11.54 1.01
CA ALA A 17 -5.40 -11.52 -0.20
C ALA A 17 -6.88 -11.90 0.08
N ALA A 18 -7.12 -12.90 0.93
CA ALA A 18 -8.47 -13.27 1.35
C ALA A 18 -9.16 -12.14 2.12
N LEU A 19 -8.45 -11.44 3.00
CA LEU A 19 -8.98 -10.26 3.71
C LEU A 19 -9.31 -9.11 2.76
N ILE A 20 -8.47 -8.85 1.75
CA ILE A 20 -8.75 -7.87 0.69
C ILE A 20 -10.04 -8.25 -0.02
N LYS A 21 -10.15 -9.49 -0.53
CA LYS A 21 -11.35 -9.96 -1.25
C LYS A 21 -12.63 -9.82 -0.41
N LYS A 22 -12.54 -10.05 0.91
CA LYS A 22 -13.67 -9.96 1.83
C LYS A 22 -14.07 -8.52 2.19
N LYS A 23 -13.11 -7.62 2.36
CA LYS A 23 -13.35 -6.28 2.97
C LYS A 23 -13.28 -5.13 1.98
N ASN A 24 -12.67 -5.31 0.81
CA ASN A 24 -12.38 -4.19 -0.09
C ASN A 24 -13.63 -3.62 -0.77
N SER A 25 -14.73 -4.38 -0.87
CA SER A 25 -16.01 -3.85 -1.34
C SER A 25 -16.52 -2.71 -0.45
N ASP A 26 -16.29 -2.80 0.86
CA ASP A 26 -16.79 -1.84 1.84
C ASP A 26 -15.82 -0.66 2.01
N LEU A 27 -14.51 -0.92 1.84
CA LEU A 27 -13.46 0.06 2.10
C LEU A 27 -12.99 0.80 0.84
N ASN A 28 -13.08 0.15 -0.32
CA ASN A 28 -12.46 0.60 -1.57
C ASN A 28 -11.00 1.06 -1.38
N ALA A 29 -10.24 0.26 -0.64
CA ALA A 29 -8.91 0.59 -0.13
C ALA A 29 -7.77 0.15 -1.07
N VAL A 30 -7.98 -0.91 -1.85
CA VAL A 30 -7.01 -1.54 -2.75
C VAL A 30 -7.50 -1.44 -4.18
N ILE A 31 -6.71 -0.86 -5.08
CA ILE A 31 -7.05 -0.66 -6.49
C ILE A 31 -6.56 -1.80 -7.38
N SER A 32 -5.53 -2.52 -6.94
CA SER A 32 -4.98 -3.68 -7.65
C SER A 32 -4.41 -4.69 -6.66
N LEU A 33 -4.79 -5.95 -6.82
CA LEU A 33 -4.27 -7.10 -6.09
C LEU A 33 -3.45 -7.93 -7.08
N ARG A 34 -2.19 -8.25 -6.74
CA ARG A 34 -1.26 -9.03 -7.57
C ARG A 34 -0.98 -10.41 -6.96
N GLU A 35 -2.03 -11.08 -6.48
CA GLU A 35 -1.94 -12.31 -5.68
C GLU A 35 -1.06 -13.39 -6.32
N ASP A 36 -1.28 -13.73 -7.60
CA ASP A 36 -0.50 -14.79 -8.27
C ASP A 36 0.98 -14.45 -8.37
N LYS A 37 1.31 -13.19 -8.71
CA LYS A 37 2.70 -12.71 -8.78
C LYS A 37 3.33 -12.73 -7.38
N ALA A 38 2.62 -12.23 -6.37
CA ALA A 38 3.07 -12.19 -4.99
C ALA A 38 3.29 -13.60 -4.41
N LEU A 39 2.44 -14.58 -4.74
CA LEU A 39 2.61 -15.98 -4.33
C LEU A 39 3.83 -16.62 -4.98
N LYS A 40 4.06 -16.37 -6.28
CA LYS A 40 5.26 -16.85 -6.97
C LYS A 40 6.52 -16.27 -6.31
N GLU A 41 6.54 -14.96 -6.07
CA GLU A 41 7.65 -14.28 -5.38
C GLU A 41 7.87 -14.83 -3.97
N ALA A 42 6.81 -15.01 -3.19
CA ALA A 42 6.88 -15.55 -1.82
C ALA A 42 7.43 -16.98 -1.75
N ARG A 43 7.17 -17.82 -2.78
CA ARG A 43 7.64 -19.21 -2.83
C ARG A 43 9.13 -19.34 -3.16
N ILE A 44 9.66 -18.41 -3.95
CA ILE A 44 11.07 -18.46 -4.41
C ILE A 44 11.99 -17.55 -3.57
N MET A 45 11.45 -16.87 -2.56
CA MET A 45 12.22 -15.96 -1.72
C MET A 45 13.04 -16.74 -0.68
N SER A 46 14.35 -16.50 -0.65
CA SER A 46 15.26 -17.09 0.34
C SER A 46 15.43 -16.18 1.55
N ASP A 47 15.57 -16.76 2.75
CA ASP A 47 15.97 -15.98 3.91
C ASP A 47 17.47 -15.64 3.84
N THR A 48 17.81 -14.36 3.65
CA THR A 48 19.19 -13.86 3.65
C THR A 48 19.46 -12.97 4.87
N GLY A 49 18.58 -12.99 5.87
CA GLY A 49 18.68 -12.16 7.08
C GLY A 49 17.93 -10.84 6.99
N GLN A 50 17.15 -10.61 5.92
CA GLN A 50 16.41 -9.36 5.74
C GLN A 50 15.34 -9.12 6.83
N PRO A 51 15.14 -7.88 7.33
CA PRO A 51 14.37 -7.63 8.55
C PRO A 51 12.87 -7.97 8.44
N PHE A 52 12.28 -7.90 7.24
CA PHE A 52 10.86 -8.16 7.00
C PHE A 52 10.62 -9.35 6.08
N TYR A 53 11.49 -10.37 6.17
CA TYR A 53 11.43 -11.59 5.35
C TYR A 53 9.99 -12.15 5.26
N GLY A 54 9.44 -12.15 4.03
CA GLY A 54 8.16 -12.77 3.71
C GLY A 54 6.92 -12.03 4.21
N VAL A 55 7.05 -10.79 4.71
CA VAL A 55 5.91 -10.02 5.22
C VAL A 55 5.13 -9.40 4.05
N PRO A 56 3.80 -9.60 3.95
CA PRO A 56 3.00 -8.98 2.90
C PRO A 56 2.89 -7.45 3.11
N LEU A 57 2.99 -6.70 2.01
CA LEU A 57 2.95 -5.25 2.01
C LEU A 57 2.01 -4.72 0.92
N LEU A 58 1.17 -3.75 1.28
CA LEU A 58 0.46 -2.91 0.32
C LEU A 58 1.22 -1.59 0.16
N ILE A 59 1.47 -1.18 -1.08
CA ILE A 59 2.13 0.08 -1.41
C ILE A 59 1.12 1.10 -1.94
N LYS A 60 1.38 2.40 -1.73
CA LYS A 60 0.51 3.44 -2.29
C LYS A 60 0.54 3.40 -3.81
N GLY A 61 -0.61 3.41 -4.47
CA GLY A 61 -0.69 3.40 -5.94
C GLY A 61 -0.19 4.68 -6.64
N LEU A 62 0.32 5.66 -5.89
CA LEU A 62 0.85 6.93 -6.39
C LEU A 62 2.25 7.18 -5.82
N GLY A 63 3.21 7.43 -6.71
CA GLY A 63 4.59 7.79 -6.33
C GLY A 63 5.45 6.63 -5.83
N GLN A 64 4.95 5.40 -5.89
CA GLN A 64 5.67 4.18 -5.50
C GLN A 64 5.57 3.16 -6.64
N GLN A 65 6.21 3.47 -7.79
CA GLN A 65 6.06 2.64 -8.97
C GLN A 65 6.61 1.22 -8.74
N LEU A 66 5.83 0.23 -9.16
CA LEU A 66 6.23 -1.17 -9.31
C LEU A 66 6.03 -1.53 -10.78
N LYS A 67 7.11 -1.97 -11.44
CA LYS A 67 7.10 -2.28 -12.87
C LYS A 67 5.95 -3.22 -13.22
N ASP A 68 5.28 -2.95 -14.34
CA ASP A 68 4.16 -3.71 -14.89
C ASP A 68 2.87 -3.67 -14.03
N GLU A 69 2.81 -2.80 -13.01
CA GLU A 69 1.61 -2.53 -12.21
C GLU A 69 1.08 -1.11 -12.49
N SER A 70 -0.08 -0.78 -11.91
CA SER A 70 -0.83 0.46 -12.21
C SER A 70 -0.03 1.74 -11.94
N ASN A 71 -0.13 2.71 -12.86
CA ASN A 71 0.49 4.03 -12.74
C ASN A 71 -0.38 5.14 -13.34
N THR A 72 -1.69 5.08 -13.10
CA THR A 72 -2.69 5.99 -13.70
C THR A 72 -2.69 7.40 -13.10
N ARG A 73 -2.02 7.60 -11.97
CA ARG A 73 -2.06 8.84 -11.17
C ARG A 73 -3.50 9.26 -10.80
N GLY A 74 -4.44 8.31 -10.77
CA GLY A 74 -5.85 8.51 -10.43
C GLY A 74 -6.67 9.16 -11.55
N LEU A 75 -6.05 9.45 -12.69
CA LEU A 75 -6.64 10.22 -13.78
C LEU A 75 -7.33 9.30 -14.79
N LEU A 76 -8.58 9.63 -15.16
CA LEU A 76 -9.34 8.88 -16.17
C LEU A 76 -8.59 8.74 -17.52
N PRO A 77 -7.95 9.79 -18.08
CA PRO A 77 -7.19 9.65 -19.33
C PRO A 77 -6.00 8.68 -19.28
N LEU A 78 -5.50 8.37 -18.07
CA LEU A 78 -4.39 7.45 -17.86
C LEU A 78 -4.89 6.06 -17.40
N ARG A 79 -6.18 5.75 -17.57
CA ARG A 79 -6.72 4.43 -17.27
C ARG A 79 -5.94 3.36 -18.06
N GLY A 80 -5.52 2.31 -17.36
CA GLY A 80 -4.73 1.22 -17.95
C GLY A 80 -3.22 1.51 -18.06
N GLN A 81 -2.76 2.73 -17.76
CA GLN A 81 -1.33 3.05 -17.73
C GLN A 81 -0.62 2.17 -16.68
N THR A 82 0.47 1.54 -17.08
CA THR A 82 1.37 0.78 -16.21
C THR A 82 2.71 1.48 -16.04
N ALA A 83 3.42 1.16 -14.96
CA ALA A 83 4.77 1.64 -14.72
C ALA A 83 5.79 0.85 -15.56
N THR A 84 6.71 1.56 -16.20
CA THR A 84 7.81 0.96 -16.98
C THR A 84 8.99 0.51 -16.11
N GLN A 85 9.06 1.00 -14.87
CA GLN A 85 10.14 0.72 -13.93
C GLN A 85 9.64 0.62 -12.50
N THR A 86 10.41 -0.09 -11.68
CA THR A 86 10.25 -0.11 -10.22
C THR A 86 11.06 1.05 -9.63
N SER A 87 10.45 1.87 -8.78
CA SER A 87 11.12 2.95 -8.07
C SER A 87 12.16 2.42 -7.08
N ASP A 88 13.19 3.20 -6.76
CA ASP A 88 14.24 2.77 -5.82
C ASP A 88 13.70 2.55 -4.40
N TYR A 89 12.70 3.33 -4.00
CA TYR A 89 11.98 3.10 -2.75
C TYR A 89 11.32 1.73 -2.72
N VAL A 90 10.64 1.33 -3.80
CA VAL A 90 10.00 0.01 -3.89
C VAL A 90 11.04 -1.11 -3.99
N LYS A 91 12.17 -0.89 -4.69
CA LYS A 91 13.30 -1.85 -4.68
C LYS A 91 13.84 -2.06 -3.27
N LEU A 92 14.01 -0.99 -2.49
CA LEU A 92 14.47 -1.06 -1.10
C LEU A 92 13.48 -1.85 -0.22
N LEU A 93 12.17 -1.61 -0.35
CA LEU A 93 11.17 -2.40 0.37
C LEU A 93 11.29 -3.91 0.06
N ARG A 94 11.50 -4.25 -1.22
CA ARG A 94 11.70 -5.65 -1.62
C ARG A 94 13.01 -6.23 -1.06
N SER A 95 14.11 -5.47 -1.06
CA SER A 95 15.38 -5.93 -0.49
C SER A 95 15.32 -6.09 1.03
N LEU A 96 14.42 -5.37 1.71
CA LEU A 96 14.14 -5.57 3.13
C LEU A 96 13.29 -6.83 3.43
N GLY A 97 12.79 -7.51 2.40
CA GLY A 97 12.08 -8.79 2.52
C GLY A 97 10.57 -8.74 2.31
N PHE A 98 10.00 -7.56 2.08
CA PHE A 98 8.56 -7.45 1.87
C PHE A 98 8.11 -8.12 0.58
N VAL A 99 6.96 -8.77 0.64
CA VAL A 99 6.23 -9.27 -0.54
C VAL A 99 5.13 -8.26 -0.87
N ILE A 100 5.27 -7.56 -1.99
CA ILE A 100 4.29 -6.53 -2.37
C ILE A 100 3.05 -7.22 -2.97
N ILE A 101 1.92 -7.14 -2.28
CA ILE A 101 0.71 -7.86 -2.68
C ILE A 101 -0.26 -7.01 -3.51
N GLY A 102 -0.08 -5.70 -3.57
CA GLY A 102 -1.00 -4.83 -4.32
C GLY A 102 -0.76 -3.34 -4.10
N GLN A 103 -1.58 -2.53 -4.78
CA GLN A 103 -1.53 -1.07 -4.69
C GLN A 103 -2.80 -0.51 -4.07
N THR A 104 -2.66 0.48 -3.20
CA THR A 104 -3.77 1.08 -2.46
C THR A 104 -4.35 2.29 -3.17
N ASN A 105 -5.62 2.61 -2.88
CA ASN A 105 -6.34 3.76 -3.40
C ASN A 105 -5.76 5.10 -2.91
N TYR A 106 -5.94 6.14 -3.72
CA TYR A 106 -5.41 7.50 -3.57
C TYR A 106 -6.25 8.50 -4.41
N PRO A 107 -6.26 9.80 -4.08
CA PRO A 107 -6.93 10.82 -4.89
C PRO A 107 -6.15 11.20 -6.14
N GLU A 108 -6.81 11.85 -7.09
CA GLU A 108 -6.18 12.36 -8.32
C GLU A 108 -4.92 13.17 -8.00
N LEU A 109 -3.79 12.72 -8.56
CA LEU A 109 -2.47 13.32 -8.36
C LEU A 109 -1.98 13.45 -6.91
N GLY A 110 -2.72 12.93 -5.92
CA GLY A 110 -2.38 13.09 -4.50
C GLY A 110 -2.73 14.47 -3.93
N LEU A 111 -3.51 15.28 -4.65
CA LEU A 111 -3.67 16.73 -4.37
C LEU A 111 -4.74 17.07 -3.33
N THR A 112 -5.48 16.09 -2.80
CA THR A 112 -6.55 16.35 -1.83
C THR A 112 -6.37 15.54 -0.55
N ASN A 113 -6.92 16.07 0.55
CA ASN A 113 -6.88 15.46 1.88
C ASN A 113 -7.94 14.37 2.10
N VAL A 114 -8.60 13.93 1.04
CA VAL A 114 -9.57 12.82 1.03
C VAL A 114 -9.20 11.86 -0.07
N THR A 115 -9.31 10.56 0.18
CA THR A 115 -9.00 9.56 -0.84
C THR A 115 -10.21 9.38 -1.74
N LYS A 116 -10.24 10.11 -2.87
CA LYS A 116 -11.28 10.05 -3.88
C LYS A 116 -10.73 10.45 -5.25
N SER A 117 -11.01 9.64 -6.28
CA SER A 117 -10.77 9.99 -7.69
C SER A 117 -11.97 9.59 -8.54
N LYS A 118 -12.11 10.18 -9.74
CA LYS A 118 -13.14 9.70 -10.68
C LYS A 118 -12.86 8.28 -11.16
N LEU A 119 -11.58 7.90 -11.23
CA LEU A 119 -11.18 6.59 -11.73
C LEU A 119 -11.43 5.46 -10.72
N TYR A 120 -11.13 5.69 -9.44
CA TYR A 120 -11.18 4.65 -8.40
C TYR A 120 -12.31 4.83 -7.39
N GLY A 121 -13.04 5.96 -7.41
CA GLY A 121 -14.04 6.27 -6.39
C GLY A 121 -13.42 6.70 -5.05
N ALA A 122 -14.25 6.81 -4.02
CA ALA A 122 -13.83 7.19 -2.68
C ALA A 122 -13.40 5.95 -1.88
N ALA A 123 -12.32 6.06 -1.10
CA ALA A 123 -12.04 5.10 -0.02
C ALA A 123 -12.85 5.48 1.22
N HIS A 124 -13.24 4.46 1.98
CA HIS A 124 -14.17 4.58 3.09
C HIS A 124 -13.46 4.35 4.43
N ASN A 125 -13.89 5.07 5.46
CA ASN A 125 -13.31 4.96 6.79
C ASN A 125 -13.58 3.55 7.36
N PRO A 126 -12.57 2.88 7.93
CA PRO A 126 -12.73 1.54 8.47
C PRO A 126 -13.73 1.48 9.63
N TRP A 127 -13.94 2.55 10.38
CA TRP A 127 -14.82 2.56 11.56
C TRP A 127 -16.28 2.91 11.22
N ASP A 128 -16.48 3.73 10.19
CA ASP A 128 -17.80 4.03 9.63
C ASP A 128 -17.69 4.34 8.11
N PRO A 129 -18.17 3.43 7.23
CA PRO A 129 -18.05 3.59 5.78
C PRO A 129 -18.74 4.83 5.18
N LYS A 130 -19.61 5.52 5.95
CA LYS A 130 -20.22 6.79 5.50
C LYS A 130 -19.19 7.92 5.38
N TYR A 131 -18.05 7.80 6.05
CA TYR A 131 -16.99 8.80 6.04
C TYR A 131 -15.82 8.38 5.15
N ASN A 132 -15.01 9.36 4.74
CA ASN A 132 -13.77 9.11 4.01
C ASN A 132 -12.64 8.71 4.98
N THR A 133 -11.70 7.90 4.52
CA THR A 133 -10.51 7.51 5.29
C THR A 133 -9.53 8.67 5.53
N GLY A 134 -9.73 9.82 4.88
CA GLY A 134 -8.73 10.88 4.74
C GLY A 134 -7.77 10.57 3.58
N GLY A 135 -6.82 11.46 3.34
CA GLY A 135 -5.98 11.37 2.16
C GLY A 135 -4.69 12.18 2.26
N SER A 136 -3.76 11.95 1.34
CA SER A 136 -3.93 11.17 0.11
C SER A 136 -3.60 9.66 0.22
N SER A 137 -3.18 9.16 1.39
CA SER A 137 -2.77 7.75 1.61
C SER A 137 -3.87 6.87 2.25
N GLY A 138 -5.14 7.21 2.05
CA GLY A 138 -6.26 6.59 2.77
C GLY A 138 -6.41 5.09 2.51
N GLY A 139 -6.21 4.61 1.28
CA GLY A 139 -6.38 3.18 0.97
C GLY A 139 -5.46 2.27 1.81
N GLY A 140 -4.19 2.67 1.97
CA GLY A 140 -3.26 1.92 2.82
C GLY A 140 -3.69 1.97 4.28
N VAL A 141 -4.04 3.15 4.77
CA VAL A 141 -4.46 3.34 6.15
C VAL A 141 -5.73 2.55 6.51
N ALA A 142 -6.76 2.53 5.64
CA ALA A 142 -7.94 1.68 5.83
C ALA A 142 -7.57 0.19 5.90
N SER A 143 -6.65 -0.24 5.03
CA SER A 143 -6.18 -1.64 5.02
C SER A 143 -5.45 -2.01 6.31
N LEU A 144 -4.58 -1.13 6.80
CA LEU A 144 -3.85 -1.30 8.07
C LEU A 144 -4.82 -1.35 9.27
N ALA A 145 -5.76 -0.41 9.35
CA ALA A 145 -6.73 -0.32 10.43
C ALA A 145 -7.66 -1.56 10.54
N LYS A 146 -7.86 -2.28 9.43
CA LYS A 146 -8.62 -3.54 9.40
C LYS A 146 -7.75 -4.79 9.45
N SER A 147 -6.47 -4.64 9.80
CA SER A 147 -5.49 -5.71 9.92
C SER A 147 -5.35 -6.57 8.66
N ILE A 148 -5.55 -5.97 7.48
CA ILE A 148 -5.37 -6.66 6.20
C ILE A 148 -3.88 -6.92 5.96
N VAL A 149 -3.05 -5.94 6.30
CA VAL A 149 -1.60 -6.02 6.29
C VAL A 149 -1.05 -5.39 7.58
N PRO A 150 0.10 -5.86 8.10
CA PRO A 150 0.68 -5.31 9.33
C PRO A 150 1.38 -3.96 9.13
N LEU A 151 1.72 -3.63 7.88
CA LEU A 151 2.35 -2.38 7.48
C LEU A 151 1.84 -1.98 6.09
N THR A 152 1.86 -0.68 5.80
CA THR A 152 1.64 -0.13 4.47
C THR A 152 2.48 1.12 4.31
N THR A 153 2.70 1.55 3.08
CA THR A 153 3.50 2.73 2.76
C THR A 153 2.64 3.84 2.18
N GLY A 154 3.11 5.08 2.32
CA GLY A 154 2.48 6.26 1.73
C GLY A 154 3.50 7.36 1.48
N ASN A 155 3.00 8.57 1.22
CA ASN A 155 3.80 9.79 1.12
C ASN A 155 3.04 10.94 1.78
N ASP A 156 3.78 11.96 2.23
CA ASP A 156 3.24 13.04 3.06
C ASP A 156 4.02 14.34 2.79
N ASP A 157 3.44 15.18 1.95
CA ASP A 157 3.93 16.54 1.70
C ASP A 157 3.13 17.57 2.53
N GLY A 158 1.81 17.40 2.61
CA GLY A 158 0.89 18.30 3.33
C GLY A 158 0.09 17.65 4.46
N GLY A 159 0.51 16.49 4.97
CA GLY A 159 -0.26 15.67 5.91
C GLY A 159 -0.86 14.41 5.30
N SER A 160 -0.49 14.08 4.06
CA SER A 160 -1.10 12.99 3.28
C SER A 160 -0.96 11.57 3.86
N LEU A 161 -0.14 11.39 4.89
CA LEU A 161 -0.06 10.16 5.69
C LEU A 161 -0.63 10.38 7.10
N ARG A 162 -0.32 11.53 7.72
CA ARG A 162 -0.74 11.85 9.10
C ARG A 162 -2.24 12.12 9.24
N ILE A 163 -2.87 12.77 8.25
CA ILE A 163 -4.32 13.02 8.21
C ILE A 163 -5.11 11.71 8.19
N PRO A 164 -4.92 10.80 7.21
CA PRO A 164 -5.67 9.55 7.21
C PRO A 164 -5.35 8.69 8.44
N ALA A 165 -4.11 8.71 8.94
CA ALA A 165 -3.72 7.99 10.16
C ALA A 165 -4.54 8.46 11.38
N SER A 166 -4.69 9.78 11.55
CA SER A 166 -5.54 10.38 12.59
C SER A 166 -7.00 9.96 12.44
N TRP A 167 -7.58 10.09 11.24
CA TRP A 167 -9.00 9.81 11.00
C TRP A 167 -9.37 8.33 11.12
N SER A 168 -8.40 7.44 10.96
CA SER A 168 -8.60 5.99 10.99
C SER A 168 -7.95 5.31 12.19
N GLY A 169 -7.46 6.07 13.17
CA GLY A 169 -6.97 5.54 14.44
C GLY A 169 -5.74 4.62 14.31
N VAL A 170 -4.79 4.97 13.44
CA VAL A 170 -3.52 4.24 13.28
C VAL A 170 -2.31 5.16 13.45
N ILE A 171 -1.13 4.58 13.62
CA ILE A 171 0.13 5.33 13.67
C ILE A 171 0.60 5.63 12.25
N GLY A 172 0.84 6.91 11.96
CA GLY A 172 1.43 7.37 10.69
C GLY A 172 2.67 8.22 10.94
N LEU A 173 3.83 7.76 10.47
CA LEU A 173 5.10 8.46 10.64
C LEU A 173 5.54 9.11 9.32
N LYS A 174 5.67 10.44 9.31
CA LYS A 174 6.41 11.17 8.28
C LYS A 174 7.81 11.49 8.83
N PRO A 175 8.87 10.82 8.35
CA PRO A 175 10.24 11.15 8.75
C PRO A 175 10.61 12.59 8.36
N THR A 176 11.72 13.09 8.91
CA THR A 176 12.31 14.36 8.50
C THR A 176 12.54 14.33 6.99
N GLN A 177 12.07 15.35 6.27
CA GLN A 177 12.44 15.51 4.87
C GLN A 177 13.96 15.67 4.83
N ARG A 178 14.64 15.04 3.87
CA ARG A 178 16.06 15.30 3.68
C ARG A 178 16.20 16.76 3.22
N GLY A 179 16.26 17.69 4.17
CA GLY A 179 16.63 19.07 3.92
C GLY A 179 18.08 19.14 3.48
N ASP A 180 18.44 20.24 2.83
CA ASP A 180 19.80 20.65 2.46
C ASP A 180 20.81 20.32 3.56
N ARG A 181 21.35 19.10 3.55
CA ARG A 181 22.72 18.92 4.01
C ARG A 181 23.52 19.50 2.88
N GLY A 182 23.88 20.77 3.02
CA GLY A 182 24.74 21.51 2.10
C GLY A 182 25.78 20.56 1.53
N ARG A 183 25.65 20.29 0.23
CA ARG A 183 26.77 19.93 -0.61
C ARG A 183 27.10 21.18 -1.39
#